data_AF-A0A9Y1BK71-F1
#
_entry.id   AF-A0A9Y1BK71-F1
#
_cell.length_a   1.000
_cell.length_b   1.000
_cell.length_c   1.000
_cell.angle_alpha   90.00
_cell.angle_beta   90.00
_cell.angle_gamma   90.00
#
_symmetry.space_group_name_H-M   'P 1'
#
loop_
_entity.id
_entity.type
_entity.pdbx_description
1 polymer ?
#
loop_
_entity_poly.entity_id
_entity_poly.type
_entity_poly.pdbx_seq_one_letter_code
_entity_poly.pdbx_strand_id
1 'polypeptide(L)'
;MTTYYFDIETYGKKEEDSYNYEIITIQYQKILQQTGKKLSGEPLTILKSWENSEEEIIKKFLRKLNIKDKWNFTPVGSNLKYDFIVLSKRAKKYGLNIELEKLLTHPHVDISSTLFILNKGSFKGARLDTFTKKKKTGEDILDLYKDKKYDEIIEYIETEAKEFLKLYQWLLKTLPSVYEQHKKQPNSVFA
;
A
#
# COMPACT_ATOMS: atom_id res chain seq x y z
N MET A 1 12.67 -4.17 13.43
CA MET A 1 11.66 -4.23 12.35
C MET A 1 11.79 -2.98 11.52
N THR A 2 11.70 -3.11 10.19
CA THR A 2 11.79 -1.96 9.27
C THR A 2 10.47 -1.78 8.56
N THR A 3 9.86 -0.61 8.73
CA THR A 3 8.54 -0.30 8.20
C THR A 3 8.64 0.46 6.89
N TYR A 4 7.77 0.13 5.93
CA TYR A 4 7.72 0.78 4.62
C TYR A 4 6.28 1.12 4.26
N TYR A 5 6.03 2.34 3.79
CA TYR A 5 4.90 2.56 2.90
C TYR A 5 5.06 1.63 1.70
N PHE A 6 3.99 0.99 1.26
CA PHE A 6 3.99 0.04 0.16
C PHE A 6 2.64 0.05 -0.56
N ASP A 7 2.69 -0.03 -1.89
CA ASP A 7 1.55 0.02 -2.77
C ASP A 7 1.93 -0.51 -4.18
N ILE A 8 0.95 -0.95 -4.96
CA ILE A 8 1.12 -1.50 -6.32
C ILE A 8 0.08 -0.89 -7.26
N GLU A 9 0.52 -0.44 -8.43
CA GLU A 9 -0.41 -0.13 -9.53
C GLU A 9 -0.46 -1.24 -10.55
N THR A 10 -1.67 -1.51 -11.04
CA THR A 10 -1.95 -2.61 -11.96
C THR A 10 -2.68 -2.13 -13.21
N TYR A 11 -2.55 -2.90 -14.30
CA TYR A 11 -3.21 -2.65 -15.56
C TYR A 11 -3.81 -3.94 -16.13
N GLY A 12 -5.07 -3.88 -16.55
CA GLY A 12 -5.77 -4.98 -17.21
C GLY A 12 -7.12 -4.55 -17.75
N LYS A 13 -7.81 -5.47 -18.43
CA LYS A 13 -9.11 -5.14 -19.01
C LYS A 13 -10.19 -5.17 -17.94
N LYS A 14 -11.16 -4.26 -18.03
CA LYS A 14 -12.21 -4.09 -17.02
C LYS A 14 -13.06 -5.35 -16.83
N GLU A 15 -13.17 -6.19 -17.85
CA GLU A 15 -13.94 -7.44 -17.82
C GLU A 15 -13.15 -8.61 -17.20
N GLU A 16 -11.82 -8.46 -17.04
CA GLU A 16 -10.95 -9.46 -16.43
C GLU A 16 -10.98 -9.36 -14.91
N ASP A 17 -10.77 -10.49 -14.23
CA ASP A 17 -10.53 -10.51 -12.78
C ASP A 17 -9.29 -9.64 -12.45
N SER A 18 -9.51 -8.57 -11.70
CA SER A 18 -8.49 -7.59 -11.30
C SER A 18 -7.27 -8.19 -10.58
N TYR A 19 -7.41 -9.39 -10.01
CA TYR A 19 -6.28 -10.11 -9.42
C TYR A 19 -5.30 -10.68 -10.46
N ASN A 20 -5.65 -10.67 -11.75
CA ASN A 20 -4.80 -11.12 -12.85
C ASN A 20 -4.17 -9.97 -13.64
N TYR A 21 -4.47 -8.72 -13.28
CA TYR A 21 -3.90 -7.53 -13.92
C TYR A 21 -2.37 -7.54 -13.86
N GLU A 22 -1.74 -6.99 -14.89
CA GLU A 22 -0.30 -6.79 -14.96
C GLU A 22 0.12 -5.75 -13.92
N ILE A 23 1.19 -6.02 -13.18
CA ILE A 23 1.80 -5.03 -12.29
C ILE A 23 2.60 -4.06 -13.16
N ILE A 24 2.23 -2.77 -13.12
CA ILE A 24 2.93 -1.72 -13.86
C ILE A 24 3.91 -0.95 -12.98
N THR A 25 3.60 -0.80 -11.68
CA THR A 25 4.54 -0.26 -10.71
C THR A 25 4.51 -0.99 -9.39
N ILE A 26 5.66 -0.99 -8.71
CA ILE A 26 5.76 -1.35 -7.30
C ILE A 26 6.46 -0.19 -6.59
N GLN A 27 5.79 0.43 -5.62
CA GLN A 27 6.31 1.57 -4.91
C GLN A 27 6.48 1.28 -3.42
N TYR A 28 7.56 1.77 -2.85
CA TYR A 28 7.77 1.69 -1.41
C TYR A 28 8.70 2.79 -0.88
N GLN A 29 8.47 3.21 0.36
CA GLN A 29 9.30 4.19 1.05
C GLN A 29 9.50 3.82 2.51
N LYS A 30 10.75 3.83 2.96
CA LYS A 30 11.08 3.54 4.36
C LYS A 30 10.57 4.64 5.28
N ILE A 31 9.90 4.24 6.36
CA ILE A 31 9.29 5.16 7.32
C ILE A 31 9.63 4.78 8.75
N LEU A 32 9.61 5.78 9.63
CA LEU A 32 9.74 5.58 11.07
C LEU A 32 8.47 4.95 11.63
N GLN A 33 8.59 3.76 12.21
CA GLN A 33 7.45 2.98 12.71
C GLN A 33 6.53 3.77 13.65
N GLN A 34 7.09 4.54 14.59
CA GLN A 34 6.31 5.23 15.63
C GLN A 34 5.58 6.47 15.11
N THR A 35 6.04 7.06 14.01
CA THR A 35 5.54 8.36 13.56
C THR A 35 4.96 8.32 12.16
N GLY A 36 5.29 7.33 11.34
CA GLY A 36 4.96 7.30 9.91
C GLY A 36 5.73 8.32 9.06
N LYS A 37 6.70 9.03 9.64
CA LYS A 37 7.53 9.99 8.91
C LYS A 37 8.52 9.28 7.99
N LYS A 38 8.75 9.87 6.81
CA LYS A 38 9.81 9.46 5.88
C LYS A 38 11.16 9.47 6.60
N LEU A 39 11.97 8.44 6.41
CA LEU A 39 13.34 8.45 6.94
C LEU A 39 14.21 9.36 6.06
N SER A 40 15.01 10.24 6.69
CA SER A 40 15.88 11.16 5.95
C SER A 40 16.84 10.39 5.04
N GLY A 41 16.98 10.83 3.79
CA GLY A 41 17.83 10.18 2.79
C GLY A 41 17.23 8.93 2.11
N GLU A 42 16.00 8.55 2.44
CA GLU A 42 15.32 7.37 1.86
C GLU A 42 14.16 7.84 0.96
N PRO A 43 14.39 8.07 -0.34
CA PRO A 43 13.35 8.53 -1.26
C PRO A 43 12.29 7.45 -1.49
N LEU A 44 11.17 7.88 -2.09
CA LEU A 44 10.19 6.93 -2.62
C LEU A 44 10.86 6.14 -3.75
N THR A 45 10.90 4.82 -3.61
CA THR A 45 11.32 3.93 -4.69
C THR A 45 10.09 3.60 -5.53
N ILE A 46 10.17 3.77 -6.84
CA ILE A 46 9.13 3.36 -7.79
C ILE A 46 9.79 2.46 -8.83
N LEU A 47 9.47 1.17 -8.80
CA LEU A 47 9.85 0.21 -9.83
C LEU A 47 8.82 0.27 -10.95
N LYS A 48 9.26 0.35 -12.21
CA LYS A 48 8.41 0.63 -13.37
C LYS A 48 8.55 -0.45 -14.44
N SER A 49 7.43 -1.06 -14.84
CA SER A 49 7.40 -2.16 -15.83
C SER A 49 7.88 -1.71 -17.22
N TRP A 50 7.68 -0.44 -17.56
CA TRP A 50 8.07 0.15 -18.84
C TRP A 50 9.56 0.50 -18.92
N GLU A 51 10.29 0.49 -17.80
CA GLU A 51 11.76 0.62 -17.78
C GLU A 51 12.44 -0.73 -17.61
N ASN A 52 11.86 -1.61 -16.80
CA ASN A 52 12.33 -2.96 -16.53
C ASN A 52 11.07 -3.81 -16.52
N SER A 53 10.96 -4.87 -17.33
CA SER A 53 9.73 -5.67 -17.48
C SER A 53 9.04 -6.01 -16.14
N GLU A 54 7.74 -6.33 -16.17
CA GLU A 54 6.99 -6.77 -14.97
C GLU A 54 7.76 -7.84 -14.17
N GLU A 55 8.32 -8.84 -14.85
CA GLU A 55 9.15 -9.88 -14.23
C GLU A 55 10.32 -9.31 -13.43
N GLU A 56 11.06 -8.36 -14.00
CA GLU A 56 12.25 -7.79 -13.37
C GLU A 56 11.91 -6.91 -12.17
N ILE A 57 10.83 -6.12 -12.23
CA ILE A 57 10.39 -5.34 -11.07
C ILE A 57 9.88 -6.24 -9.94
N ILE A 58 9.17 -7.33 -10.25
CA ILE A 58 8.75 -8.33 -9.27
C ILE A 58 9.98 -8.99 -8.64
N LYS A 59 10.95 -9.48 -9.44
CA LYS A 59 12.19 -10.07 -8.93
C LYS A 59 12.95 -9.11 -8.02
N LYS A 60 13.06 -7.85 -8.41
CA LYS A 60 13.74 -6.81 -7.61
C LYS A 60 13.00 -6.57 -6.29
N PHE A 61 11.68 -6.47 -6.32
CA PHE A 61 10.88 -6.31 -5.11
C PHE A 61 10.95 -7.54 -4.18
N LEU A 62 10.85 -8.76 -4.70
CA LEU A 62 10.90 -9.97 -3.88
C LEU A 62 12.24 -10.12 -3.14
N ARG A 63 13.35 -9.71 -3.77
CA ARG A 63 14.66 -9.60 -3.10
C ARG A 63 14.65 -8.57 -1.97
N LYS A 64 13.98 -7.43 -2.16
CA LYS A 64 13.84 -6.38 -1.14
C LYS A 64 12.94 -6.82 0.02
N LEU A 65 11.81 -7.45 -0.29
CA LEU A 65 10.86 -8.00 0.68
C LEU A 65 11.55 -9.03 1.57
N ASN A 66 12.38 -9.90 0.97
CA ASN A 66 13.12 -10.96 1.66
C ASN A 66 12.23 -11.73 2.66
N ILE A 67 11.28 -12.52 2.13
CA ILE A 67 10.24 -13.19 2.93
C ILE A 67 10.77 -14.08 4.08
N LYS A 68 12.05 -14.48 4.03
CA LYS A 68 12.70 -15.26 5.09
C LYS A 68 13.02 -14.42 6.33
N ASP A 69 13.27 -13.13 6.16
CA ASP A 69 13.46 -12.17 7.25
C ASP A 69 12.24 -11.27 7.36
N LYS A 70 11.26 -11.74 8.15
CA LYS A 70 9.97 -11.04 8.33
C LYS A 70 10.07 -9.63 8.89
N TRP A 71 11.23 -9.25 9.45
CA TRP A 71 11.46 -7.95 10.05
C TRP A 71 12.20 -6.97 9.14
N ASN A 72 12.68 -7.42 7.98
CA ASN A 72 13.42 -6.61 7.02
C ASN A 72 12.52 -5.65 6.23
N PHE A 73 11.27 -6.04 6.00
CA PHE A 73 10.30 -5.23 5.25
C PHE A 73 8.89 -5.46 5.78
N THR A 74 8.35 -4.54 6.56
CA THR A 74 6.97 -4.58 7.05
C THR A 74 6.15 -3.56 6.25
N PRO A 75 5.31 -4.01 5.30
CA PRO A 75 4.50 -3.12 4.48
C PRO A 75 3.41 -2.44 5.30
N VAL A 76 3.17 -1.18 4.97
CA VAL A 76 2.11 -0.33 5.47
C VAL A 76 1.42 0.28 4.26
N GLY A 77 0.13 0.01 4.11
CA GLY A 77 -0.61 0.44 2.93
C GLY A 77 -2.11 0.38 3.17
N SER A 78 -2.86 0.52 2.10
CA SER A 78 -4.31 0.41 2.09
C SER A 78 -4.69 -0.70 1.13
N ASN A 79 -5.47 -1.66 1.59
CA ASN A 79 -5.97 -2.80 0.83
C ASN A 79 -4.83 -3.75 0.39
N LEU A 80 -3.87 -3.98 1.28
CA LEU A 80 -2.67 -4.80 1.05
C LEU A 80 -2.98 -6.24 0.65
N LYS A 81 -4.16 -6.75 1.05
CA LYS A 81 -4.63 -8.06 0.59
C LYS A 81 -4.70 -8.12 -0.94
N TYR A 82 -5.17 -7.06 -1.60
CA TYR A 82 -5.19 -6.99 -3.06
C TYR A 82 -3.77 -7.08 -3.63
N ASP A 83 -2.87 -6.24 -3.14
CA ASP A 83 -1.47 -6.19 -3.59
C ASP A 83 -0.77 -7.55 -3.44
N PHE A 84 -0.99 -8.24 -2.32
CA PHE A 84 -0.40 -9.56 -2.08
C PHE A 84 -0.96 -10.63 -3.01
N ILE A 85 -2.26 -10.62 -3.31
CA ILE A 85 -2.87 -11.57 -4.23
C ILE A 85 -2.33 -11.36 -5.64
N VAL A 86 -2.31 -10.10 -6.12
CA VAL A 86 -1.77 -9.77 -7.45
C VAL A 86 -0.29 -10.15 -7.52
N LEU A 87 0.53 -9.74 -6.54
CA LEU A 87 1.96 -10.04 -6.50
C LEU A 87 2.22 -11.56 -6.56
N SER A 88 1.51 -12.37 -5.77
CA SER A 88 1.68 -13.82 -5.78
C SER A 88 1.29 -14.44 -7.13
N LYS A 89 0.15 -14.04 -7.69
CA LYS A 89 -0.31 -14.55 -9.00
C LYS A 89 0.65 -14.18 -10.12
N ARG A 90 1.09 -12.92 -10.18
CA ARG A 90 2.01 -12.42 -11.22
C ARG A 90 3.42 -12.98 -11.05
N ALA A 91 3.93 -13.10 -9.83
CA ALA A 91 5.19 -13.79 -9.56
C ALA A 91 5.17 -15.25 -10.06
N LYS A 92 4.09 -15.99 -9.77
CA LYS A 92 3.93 -17.38 -10.22
C LYS A 92 3.93 -17.51 -11.75
N LYS A 93 3.34 -16.54 -12.48
CA LYS A 93 3.38 -16.50 -13.95
C LYS A 93 4.81 -16.49 -14.50
N TYR A 94 5.75 -15.91 -13.78
CA TYR A 94 7.17 -15.84 -14.13
C TYR A 94 8.04 -16.93 -13.46
N GLY A 95 7.43 -17.97 -12.88
CA GLY A 95 8.16 -19.02 -12.18
C GLY A 95 8.82 -18.57 -10.88
N LEU A 96 8.45 -17.40 -10.35
CA LEU A 96 8.94 -16.88 -9.07
C LEU A 96 8.07 -17.45 -7.95
N ASN A 97 8.61 -18.38 -7.17
CA ASN A 97 7.88 -19.07 -6.13
C ASN A 97 7.73 -18.20 -4.87
N ILE A 98 6.62 -17.45 -4.79
CA ILE A 98 6.15 -16.84 -3.54
C ILE A 98 4.71 -17.26 -3.24
N GLU A 99 4.54 -18.00 -2.16
CA GLU A 99 3.23 -18.47 -1.70
C GLU A 99 2.42 -17.29 -1.14
N LEU A 100 1.17 -17.18 -1.57
CA LEU A 100 0.23 -16.17 -1.07
C LEU A 100 0.08 -16.25 0.45
N GLU A 101 0.04 -17.46 1.03
CA GLU A 101 -0.07 -17.64 2.48
C GLU A 101 1.10 -16.97 3.22
N LYS A 102 2.33 -17.06 2.70
CA LYS A 102 3.50 -16.40 3.29
C LYS A 102 3.36 -14.88 3.23
N LEU A 103 2.81 -14.33 2.15
CA LEU A 103 2.55 -12.89 2.05
C LEU A 103 1.44 -12.43 3.02
N LEU A 104 0.34 -13.19 3.13
CA LEU A 104 -0.78 -12.85 4.01
C LEU A 104 -0.43 -12.97 5.50
N THR A 105 0.47 -13.89 5.85
CA THR A 105 0.95 -14.08 7.23
C THR A 105 2.18 -13.24 7.57
N HIS A 106 2.80 -12.60 6.57
CA HIS A 106 3.90 -11.66 6.77
C HIS A 106 3.41 -10.45 7.58
N PRO A 107 4.17 -9.94 8.56
CA PRO A 107 3.75 -8.78 9.34
C PRO A 107 3.48 -7.57 8.42
N HIS A 108 2.29 -7.00 8.51
CA HIS A 108 1.88 -5.84 7.72
C HIS A 108 0.88 -4.96 8.47
N VAL A 109 0.73 -3.72 8.04
CA VAL A 109 -0.30 -2.78 8.53
C VAL A 109 -1.17 -2.37 7.36
N ASP A 110 -2.37 -2.95 7.28
CA ASP A 110 -3.40 -2.53 6.33
C ASP A 110 -4.37 -1.57 7.03
N ILE A 111 -4.40 -0.31 6.57
CA ILE A 111 -5.26 0.70 7.18
C ILE A 111 -6.72 0.63 6.70
N SER A 112 -7.10 -0.28 5.81
CA SER A 112 -8.47 -0.35 5.26
C SER A 112 -9.54 -0.48 6.33
N SER A 113 -9.29 -1.30 7.36
CA SER A 113 -10.19 -1.44 8.52
C SER A 113 -10.28 -0.15 9.33
N THR A 114 -9.19 0.60 9.42
CA THR A 114 -9.18 1.93 10.05
C THR A 114 -9.99 2.93 9.24
N LEU A 115 -9.86 2.94 7.91
CA LEU A 115 -10.66 3.80 7.03
C LEU A 115 -12.15 3.47 7.14
N PHE A 116 -12.51 2.19 7.24
CA PHE A 116 -13.88 1.74 7.49
C PHE A 116 -14.45 2.31 8.80
N ILE A 117 -13.67 2.26 9.89
CA ILE A 117 -14.08 2.82 11.19
C ILE A 117 -14.25 4.35 11.10
N LEU A 118 -13.30 5.06 10.49
CA LEU A 118 -13.39 6.50 10.26
C LEU A 118 -14.59 6.87 9.38
N ASN A 119 -14.95 5.98 8.46
CA ASN A 119 -16.16 6.10 7.64
C ASN A 119 -17.43 5.62 8.35
N LYS A 120 -17.45 5.66 9.69
CA LYS A 120 -18.62 5.32 10.51
C LYS A 120 -19.15 3.90 10.24
N GLY A 121 -18.27 2.97 9.89
CA GLY A 121 -18.64 1.59 9.61
C GLY A 121 -19.30 1.37 8.24
N SER A 122 -19.14 2.29 7.28
CA SER A 122 -19.58 2.10 5.90
C SER A 122 -18.42 1.66 5.01
N PHE A 123 -18.58 0.58 4.25
CA PHE A 123 -17.62 0.20 3.20
C PHE A 123 -17.68 1.17 2.01
N LYS A 124 -18.87 1.67 1.66
CA LYS A 124 -19.03 2.65 0.59
C LYS A 124 -18.40 3.97 1.05
N GLY A 125 -17.35 4.40 0.34
CA GLY A 125 -16.54 5.59 0.69
C GLY A 125 -15.41 5.33 1.69
N ALA A 126 -15.14 4.09 2.11
CA ALA A 126 -13.98 3.79 2.96
C ALA A 126 -12.70 3.63 2.12
N ARG A 127 -12.35 4.67 1.37
CA ARG A 127 -11.22 4.69 0.44
C ARG A 127 -10.28 5.85 0.76
N LEU A 128 -9.02 5.76 0.35
CA LEU A 128 -8.00 6.76 0.67
C LEU A 128 -8.38 8.16 0.16
N ASP A 129 -8.96 8.25 -1.03
CA ASP A 129 -9.46 9.48 -1.65
C ASP A 129 -10.51 10.22 -0.80
N THR A 130 -11.31 9.50 -0.02
CA THR A 130 -12.34 10.08 0.84
C THR A 130 -11.75 10.84 2.02
N PHE A 131 -10.57 10.43 2.48
CA PHE A 131 -9.88 11.00 3.64
C PHE A 131 -8.66 11.84 3.27
N THR A 132 -8.39 12.02 1.98
CA THR A 132 -7.23 12.76 1.47
C THR A 132 -7.66 13.77 0.42
N LYS A 133 -6.76 14.67 0.01
CA LYS A 133 -7.06 15.66 -1.05
C LYS A 133 -6.72 15.14 -2.45
N LYS A 134 -6.64 13.81 -2.61
CA LYS A 134 -6.30 13.17 -3.89
C LYS A 134 -7.44 13.43 -4.88
N LYS A 135 -7.10 13.93 -6.08
CA LYS A 135 -8.07 14.30 -7.13
C LYS A 135 -8.30 13.21 -8.18
N LYS A 136 -7.32 12.33 -8.37
CA LYS A 136 -7.34 11.25 -9.37
C LYS A 136 -7.62 9.90 -8.71
N THR A 137 -8.30 9.00 -9.39
CA THR A 137 -8.60 7.63 -8.95
C THR A 137 -7.69 6.62 -9.66
N GLY A 138 -7.63 5.38 -9.15
CA GLY A 138 -6.87 4.30 -9.82
C GLY A 138 -7.40 3.96 -11.22
N GLU A 139 -8.65 4.30 -11.54
CA GLU A 139 -9.20 4.14 -12.89
C GLU A 139 -8.50 5.07 -13.90
N ASP A 140 -8.05 6.25 -13.45
CA ASP A 140 -7.33 7.21 -14.30
C ASP A 140 -5.97 6.64 -14.75
N ILE A 141 -5.35 5.76 -13.96
CA ILE A 141 -4.05 5.17 -14.29
C ILE A 141 -4.15 4.25 -15.50
N LEU A 142 -5.29 3.55 -15.68
CA LEU A 142 -5.47 2.63 -16.80
C LEU A 142 -5.37 3.37 -18.13
N ASP A 143 -6.06 4.51 -18.24
CA ASP A 143 -6.03 5.34 -19.44
C ASP A 143 -4.65 5.98 -19.63
N LEU A 144 -4.02 6.48 -18.56
CA LEU A 144 -2.67 7.03 -18.63
C LEU A 144 -1.63 5.99 -19.10
N TYR A 145 -1.72 4.75 -18.62
CA TYR A 145 -0.80 3.68 -19.00
C TYR A 145 -0.99 3.27 -20.45
N LYS A 146 -2.24 3.14 -20.91
CA LYS A 146 -2.60 2.86 -22.30
C LYS A 146 -2.07 3.95 -23.24
N ASP A 147 -2.19 5.21 -22.84
CA ASP A 147 -1.70 6.37 -23.59
C ASP A 147 -0.20 6.65 -23.39
N LYS A 148 0.50 5.80 -22.62
CA LYS A 148 1.93 5.91 -22.30
C LYS A 148 2.32 7.23 -21.64
N LYS A 149 1.40 7.84 -20.89
CA LYS A 149 1.60 9.07 -20.11
C LYS A 149 2.29 8.76 -18.79
N TYR A 150 3.49 8.17 -18.88
CA TYR A 150 4.19 7.63 -17.71
C TYR A 150 4.56 8.70 -16.68
N ASP A 151 4.90 9.92 -17.08
CA ASP A 151 5.20 11.01 -16.16
C ASP A 151 3.97 11.37 -15.29
N GLU A 152 2.77 11.34 -15.86
CA GLU A 152 1.53 11.58 -15.11
C GLU A 152 1.22 10.45 -14.11
N ILE A 153 1.61 9.20 -14.42
CA ILE A 153 1.49 8.06 -13.49
C ILE A 153 2.46 8.25 -12.32
N ILE A 154 3.68 8.71 -12.59
CA ILE A 154 4.66 8.97 -11.53
C ILE A 154 4.20 10.10 -10.62
N GLU A 155 3.70 11.21 -11.17
CA GLU A 155 3.14 12.30 -10.37
C GLU A 155 1.95 11.83 -9.51
N TYR A 156 1.10 10.97 -10.07
CA TYR A 156 0.00 10.34 -9.34
C TYR A 156 0.52 9.51 -8.16
N ILE A 157 1.48 8.61 -8.38
CA ILE A 157 2.05 7.73 -7.34
C ILE A 157 2.72 8.56 -6.23
N GLU A 158 3.47 9.59 -6.59
CA GLU A 158 4.11 10.48 -5.62
C GLU A 158 3.08 11.24 -4.78
N THR A 159 1.99 11.69 -5.41
CA THR A 159 0.88 12.36 -4.73
C THR A 159 0.15 11.42 -3.79
N GLU A 160 -0.16 10.21 -4.24
CA GLU A 160 -0.79 9.16 -3.43
C GLU A 160 0.07 8.80 -2.22
N ALA A 161 1.35 8.51 -2.41
CA ALA A 161 2.29 8.21 -1.34
C ALA A 161 2.35 9.36 -0.31
N LYS A 162 2.39 10.61 -0.78
CA LYS A 162 2.42 11.79 0.08
C LYS A 162 1.14 11.92 0.91
N GLU A 163 -0.02 11.76 0.29
CA GLU A 163 -1.31 11.88 0.97
C GLU A 163 -1.56 10.71 1.94
N PHE A 164 -1.22 9.48 1.54
CA PHE A 164 -1.22 8.30 2.41
C PHE A 164 -0.38 8.56 3.66
N LEU A 165 0.86 9.01 3.50
CA LEU A 165 1.76 9.23 4.63
C LEU A 165 1.27 10.33 5.58
N LYS A 166 0.65 11.39 5.06
CA LYS A 166 0.02 12.43 5.90
C LYS A 166 -1.12 11.83 6.73
N LEU A 167 -1.99 11.05 6.11
CA LEU A 167 -3.08 10.39 6.80
C LEU A 167 -2.54 9.43 7.86
N TYR A 168 -1.59 8.56 7.50
CA TYR A 168 -1.00 7.59 8.40
C TYR A 168 -0.32 8.23 9.61
N GLN A 169 0.43 9.32 9.40
CA GLN A 169 1.03 10.12 10.49
C GLN A 169 -0.04 10.68 11.44
N TRP A 170 -1.15 11.18 10.89
CA TRP A 170 -2.28 11.66 11.68
C TRP A 170 -2.94 10.53 12.47
N LEU A 171 -3.12 9.35 11.87
CA LEU A 171 -3.68 8.16 12.54
C LEU A 171 -2.83 7.72 13.72
N LEU A 172 -1.52 7.58 13.52
CA LEU A 172 -0.57 7.20 14.58
C LEU A 172 -0.56 8.18 15.75
N LYS A 173 -0.78 9.48 15.47
CA LYS A 173 -0.91 10.50 16.52
C LYS A 173 -2.27 10.43 17.23
N THR A 174 -3.35 10.19 16.49
CA THR A 174 -4.72 10.38 16.97
C THR A 174 -5.28 9.14 17.64
N LEU A 175 -5.18 7.96 17.02
CA LEU A 175 -5.83 6.74 17.51
C LEU A 175 -5.39 6.32 18.92
N PRO A 176 -4.09 6.39 19.30
CA PRO A 176 -3.69 6.08 20.68
C PRO A 176 -4.38 7.00 21.70
N SER A 177 -4.57 8.28 21.36
CA SER A 177 -5.23 9.23 22.25
C SER A 177 -6.73 8.95 22.44
N VAL A 178 -7.40 8.35 21.45
CA VAL A 178 -8.80 7.93 21.57
C VAL A 178 -8.94 6.85 22.64
N TYR A 179 -7.99 5.90 22.68
CA TYR A 179 -7.97 4.87 23.71
C TYR A 179 -7.70 5.45 25.11
N GLU A 180 -6.75 6.38 25.23
CA GLU A 180 -6.47 7.07 26.49
C GLU A 180 -7.64 7.93 26.99
N GLN A 181 -8.45 8.50 26.09
CA GLN A 181 -9.69 9.17 26.45
C GLN A 181 -10.74 8.19 26.96
N HIS A 182 -10.87 7.03 26.30
CA HIS A 182 -11.81 5.99 26.72
C HIS A 182 -11.52 5.46 28.12
N LYS A 183 -10.24 5.26 28.49
CA LYS A 183 -9.84 4.85 29.86
C LYS A 183 -10.31 5.81 30.95
N LYS A 184 -10.42 7.10 30.64
CA LYS A 184 -10.81 8.14 31.60
C LYS A 184 -12.32 8.27 31.79
N GLN A 185 -13.13 7.51 31.05
CA GLN A 185 -14.58 7.59 31.16
C GLN A 185 -15.07 6.88 32.44
N PRO A 186 -16.08 7.42 33.15
CA PRO A 186 -16.54 6.87 34.44
C PRO A 186 -17.00 5.41 34.39
N ASN A 187 -17.44 4.94 33.22
CA ASN A 187 -17.96 3.58 32.99
C ASN A 187 -17.02 2.75 32.10
N SER A 188 -15.73 3.07 32.05
CA SER A 188 -14.77 2.32 31.23
C SER A 188 -14.64 0.88 31.76
N VAL A 189 -15.04 -0.10 30.96
CA VAL A 189 -14.84 -1.54 31.25
C VAL A 189 -13.42 -2.02 30.90
N PHE A 190 -12.58 -1.12 30.39
CA PHE A 190 -11.18 -1.37 30.03
C PHE A 190 -10.27 -0.54 30.94
N ALA A 191 -10.21 -0.91 32.22
CA ALA A 191 -9.26 -0.42 33.20
C ALA A 191 -8.31 -1.55 33.61
#